data_AF-A0A7W6MN78-F1
#
_entry.id   AF-A0A7W6MN78-F1
#
_cell.length_a   1.000
_cell.length_b   1.000
_cell.length_c   1.000
_cell.angle_alpha   90.00
_cell.angle_beta   90.00
_cell.angle_gamma   90.00
#
_symmetry.space_group_name_H-M   'P 1'
#
loop_
_entity.id
_entity.type
_entity.pdbx_description
1 polymer ?
#
loop_
_entity_poly.entity_id
_entity_poly.type
_entity_poly.pdbx_seq_one_letter_code
_entity_poly.pdbx_strand_id
1 'polypeptide(L)'
;MVRRGGQRFEITPAILLKAYACGIFPMAESADDPRIFWIDPTERGILPLEQFHLSRSLRKTIRRQPFDIRVDTALAAVVDACAEPAPGRTQTWINSQIRSLYLALYREGFAHSVEAWEGDHLVGGLYGVSLGAAFFGESMFSRRTDASKVTLAYLCDRLKRGGYQLLDTQFLTEHLASFGAIEIPRDDYQLLLEDAVAADATFHPSGAGTAESVLQSFSQTS
;
A
#
# COMPACT_ATOMS: atom_id res chain seq x y z
N MET A 1 -9.70 -20.49 -43.28
CA MET A 1 -9.71 -20.58 -41.80
C MET A 1 -9.03 -19.34 -41.26
N VAL A 2 -9.80 -18.32 -40.86
CA VAL A 2 -9.28 -17.05 -40.36
C VAL A 2 -8.70 -17.30 -38.97
N ARG A 3 -7.38 -17.17 -38.81
CA ARG A 3 -6.76 -17.07 -37.49
C ARG A 3 -7.25 -15.76 -36.87
N ARG A 4 -8.22 -15.83 -35.97
CA ARG A 4 -8.50 -14.72 -35.05
C ARG A 4 -7.23 -14.53 -34.23
N GLY A 5 -6.44 -13.49 -34.57
CA GLY A 5 -5.37 -13.03 -33.69
C GLY A 5 -6.00 -12.78 -32.32
N GLY A 6 -5.46 -13.43 -31.28
CA GLY A 6 -5.97 -13.31 -29.93
C GLY A 6 -6.04 -11.83 -29.57
N GLN A 7 -7.24 -11.33 -29.26
CA GLN A 7 -7.38 -10.03 -28.64
C GLN A 7 -6.58 -10.07 -27.34
N ARG A 8 -5.45 -9.35 -27.32
CA ARG A 8 -4.81 -8.97 -26.06
C ARG A 8 -5.82 -8.05 -25.38
N PHE A 9 -6.52 -8.56 -24.37
CA PHE A 9 -7.36 -7.71 -23.53
C PHE A 9 -6.43 -6.72 -22.84
N GLU A 10 -6.58 -5.44 -23.18
CA GLU A 10 -5.85 -4.37 -22.52
C GLU A 10 -6.39 -4.22 -21.10
N ILE A 11 -5.52 -4.36 -20.11
CA ILE A 11 -5.88 -4.09 -18.71
C ILE A 11 -5.88 -2.59 -18.56
N THR A 12 -7.03 -2.02 -18.19
CA THR A 12 -7.23 -0.59 -17.96
C THR A 12 -7.31 -0.30 -16.45
N PRO A 13 -7.13 0.95 -16.00
CA PRO A 13 -7.30 1.32 -14.60
C PRO A 13 -8.67 0.93 -14.03
N ALA A 14 -9.73 1.11 -14.82
CA ALA A 14 -11.08 0.70 -14.45
C ALA A 14 -11.24 -0.83 -14.28
N ILE A 15 -10.54 -1.64 -15.08
CA ILE A 15 -10.50 -3.10 -14.89
C ILE A 15 -9.75 -3.45 -13.61
N LEU A 16 -8.64 -2.75 -13.34
CA LEU A 16 -7.85 -2.95 -12.13
C LEU A 16 -8.67 -2.63 -10.86
N LEU A 17 -9.40 -1.50 -10.83
CA LEU A 17 -10.29 -1.18 -9.69
C LEU A 17 -11.38 -2.22 -9.49
N LYS A 18 -11.96 -2.76 -10.57
CA LYS A 18 -12.94 -3.85 -10.47
C LYS A 18 -12.32 -5.13 -9.91
N ALA A 19 -11.07 -5.43 -10.26
CA ALA A 19 -10.35 -6.56 -9.67
C ALA A 19 -10.18 -6.36 -8.16
N TYR A 20 -9.74 -5.16 -7.72
CA TYR A 20 -9.63 -4.83 -6.29
C TYR A 20 -10.97 -4.94 -5.55
N ALA A 21 -12.06 -4.47 -6.15
CA ALA A 21 -13.41 -4.60 -5.59
C ALA A 21 -13.84 -6.07 -5.39
N CYS A 22 -13.22 -7.01 -6.12
CA CYS A 22 -13.43 -8.45 -5.96
C CYS A 22 -12.34 -9.13 -5.12
N GLY A 23 -11.43 -8.38 -4.52
CA GLY A 23 -10.31 -8.91 -3.72
C GLY A 23 -9.15 -9.44 -4.56
N ILE A 24 -9.10 -9.14 -5.86
CA ILE A 24 -8.09 -9.65 -6.79
C ILE A 24 -7.08 -8.55 -7.10
N PHE A 25 -5.79 -8.88 -7.09
CA PHE A 25 -4.71 -7.93 -7.37
C PHE A 25 -3.74 -8.44 -8.45
N PRO A 26 -3.09 -7.54 -9.21
CA PRO A 26 -2.18 -7.92 -10.29
C PRO A 26 -0.75 -8.15 -9.78
N MET A 27 -0.06 -9.12 -10.35
CA MET A 27 1.39 -9.31 -10.22
C MET A 27 2.00 -9.74 -11.56
N ALA A 28 3.27 -9.41 -11.83
CA ALA A 28 4.03 -10.06 -12.90
C ALA A 28 5.03 -11.07 -12.29
N GLU A 29 5.47 -12.04 -13.10
CA GLU A 29 6.52 -12.99 -12.67
C GLU A 29 7.86 -12.28 -12.47
N SER A 30 8.15 -11.24 -13.27
CA SER A 30 9.33 -10.39 -13.15
C SER A 30 9.10 -9.02 -13.80
N ALA A 31 10.02 -8.09 -13.59
CA ALA A 31 10.00 -6.75 -14.21
C ALA A 31 9.96 -6.78 -15.74
N ASP A 32 10.59 -7.81 -16.34
CA ASP A 32 10.72 -7.99 -17.79
C ASP A 32 9.60 -8.85 -18.39
N ASP A 33 8.77 -9.50 -17.56
CA ASP A 33 7.64 -10.29 -18.04
C ASP A 33 6.47 -9.36 -18.39
N PRO A 34 6.03 -9.30 -19.67
CA PRO A 34 4.90 -8.46 -20.06
C PRO A 34 3.54 -9.03 -19.63
N ARG A 35 3.48 -10.20 -18.99
CA ARG A 35 2.23 -10.83 -18.54
C ARG A 35 1.86 -10.34 -17.14
N ILE A 36 0.57 -10.10 -16.94
CA ILE A 36 -0.03 -9.85 -15.63
C ILE A 36 -0.80 -11.10 -15.21
N PHE A 37 -0.54 -11.55 -13.99
CA PHE A 37 -1.25 -12.60 -13.29
C PHE A 37 -2.19 -11.96 -12.27
N TRP A 38 -3.39 -12.50 -12.16
CA TRP A 38 -4.39 -12.08 -11.18
C TRP A 38 -4.37 -13.06 -10.01
N ILE A 39 -4.19 -12.53 -8.81
CA ILE A 39 -3.98 -13.33 -7.60
C ILE A 39 -5.18 -13.18 -6.67
N ASP A 40 -5.68 -14.32 -6.18
CA ASP A 40 -6.74 -14.45 -5.18
C ASP A 40 -6.33 -15.55 -4.18
N PRO A 41 -5.58 -15.21 -3.12
CA PRO A 41 -5.07 -16.20 -2.19
C PRO A 41 -6.19 -16.68 -1.24
N THR A 42 -6.10 -17.94 -0.79
CA THR A 42 -7.09 -18.52 0.14
C THR A 42 -6.98 -17.96 1.56
N GLU A 43 -5.80 -17.44 1.91
CA GLU A 43 -5.52 -16.67 3.12
C GLU A 43 -5.08 -15.27 2.71
N ARG A 44 -5.61 -14.24 3.35
CA ARG A 44 -5.39 -12.84 2.99
C ARG A 44 -4.74 -12.09 4.14
N GLY A 45 -3.60 -11.46 3.85
CA GLY A 45 -2.93 -10.59 4.81
C GLY A 45 -3.67 -9.27 4.99
N ILE A 46 -3.97 -8.91 6.23
CA ILE A 46 -4.50 -7.58 6.59
C ILE A 46 -3.70 -6.99 7.75
N LEU A 47 -3.72 -5.66 7.86
CA LEU A 47 -3.18 -4.93 9.01
C LEU A 47 -4.32 -4.19 9.72
N PRO A 48 -4.92 -4.79 10.76
CA PRO A 48 -6.02 -4.15 11.47
C PRO A 48 -5.59 -2.80 12.07
N LEU A 49 -6.23 -1.72 11.64
CA LEU A 49 -5.84 -0.35 12.00
C LEU A 49 -5.89 -0.08 13.51
N GLU A 50 -6.81 -0.75 14.23
CA GLU A 50 -6.92 -0.66 15.68
C GLU A 50 -5.88 -1.49 16.44
N GLN A 51 -5.28 -2.49 15.78
CA GLN A 51 -4.28 -3.38 16.39
C GLN A 51 -2.85 -3.05 15.96
N PHE A 52 -2.65 -1.94 15.22
CA PHE A 52 -1.33 -1.53 14.76
C PHE A 52 -0.35 -1.36 15.93
N HIS A 53 0.69 -2.20 15.93
CA HIS A 53 1.71 -2.23 16.96
C HIS A 53 2.81 -1.19 16.68
N LEU A 54 2.69 -0.02 17.30
CA LEU A 54 3.72 1.00 17.24
C LEU A 54 4.76 0.80 18.36
N SER A 55 5.88 0.14 18.01
CA SER A 55 6.95 -0.19 18.96
C SER A 55 7.56 1.04 19.65
N ARG A 56 8.07 0.86 20.88
CA ARG A 56 8.65 1.95 21.68
C ARG A 56 9.83 2.64 20.98
N SER A 57 10.67 1.91 20.25
CA SER A 57 11.78 2.48 19.49
C SER A 57 11.27 3.33 18.33
N LEU A 58 10.28 2.84 17.57
CA LEU A 58 9.72 3.59 16.45
C LEU A 58 8.99 4.87 16.92
N ARG A 59 8.30 4.84 18.07
CA ARG A 59 7.75 6.06 18.70
C ARG A 59 8.83 7.11 18.96
N LYS A 60 10.00 6.69 19.46
CA LYS A 60 11.13 7.60 19.69
C LYS A 60 11.66 8.16 18.37
N THR A 61 11.77 7.33 17.33
CA THR A 61 12.16 7.76 15.98
C THR A 61 11.18 8.79 15.43
N ILE A 62 9.88 8.52 15.47
CA ILE A 62 8.83 9.46 14.99
C ILE A 62 8.90 10.80 15.73
N ARG A 63 9.07 10.78 17.06
CA ARG A 63 9.17 12.01 17.86
C ARG A 63 10.37 12.89 17.48
N ARG A 64 11.47 12.28 17.02
CA ARG A 64 12.66 13.01 16.55
C ARG A 64 12.47 13.63 15.17
N GLN A 65 11.46 13.20 14.42
CA GLN A 65 11.15 13.69 13.07
C GLN A 65 12.39 13.71 12.14
N PRO A 66 13.09 12.57 11.96
CA PRO A 66 14.29 12.52 11.14
C PRO A 66 14.01 12.66 9.63
N PHE A 67 12.74 12.57 9.22
CA PHE A 67 12.32 12.63 7.83
C PHE A 67 11.22 13.68 7.67
N ASP A 68 11.23 14.38 6.55
CA ASP A 68 10.10 15.16 6.06
C ASP A 68 9.10 14.21 5.40
N ILE A 69 7.90 14.08 5.97
CA ILE A 69 6.89 13.15 5.48
C ILE A 69 5.95 13.87 4.53
N ARG A 70 5.90 13.39 3.30
CA ARG A 70 5.04 13.93 2.24
C ARG A 70 4.06 12.87 1.76
N VAL A 71 2.98 13.31 1.13
CA VAL A 71 1.99 12.42 0.52
C VAL A 71 1.67 12.91 -0.87
N ASP A 72 1.52 11.98 -1.80
CA ASP A 72 1.14 12.26 -3.18
C ASP A 72 2.00 13.33 -3.86
N THR A 73 3.31 13.40 -3.54
CA THR A 73 4.23 14.34 -4.19
C THR A 73 5.16 13.66 -5.17
N ALA A 74 5.37 12.34 -5.05
CA ALA A 74 6.32 11.60 -5.87
C ALA A 74 5.94 10.13 -6.08
N LEU A 75 4.66 9.80 -6.33
CA LEU A 75 4.22 8.42 -6.52
C LEU A 75 5.08 7.66 -7.54
N ALA A 76 5.40 8.26 -8.69
CA ALA A 76 6.23 7.61 -9.71
C ALA A 76 7.60 7.19 -9.16
N ALA A 77 8.26 8.05 -8.40
CA ALA A 77 9.55 7.73 -7.79
C ALA A 77 9.41 6.66 -6.70
N VAL A 78 8.29 6.64 -5.97
CA VAL A 78 7.99 5.58 -4.98
C VAL A 78 7.79 4.23 -5.66
N VAL A 79 6.99 4.17 -6.73
CA VAL A 79 6.76 2.93 -7.50
C VAL A 79 8.07 2.43 -8.11
N ASP A 80 8.88 3.33 -8.68
CA ASP A 80 10.19 3.01 -9.24
C ASP A 80 11.15 2.46 -8.18
N ALA A 81 11.22 3.10 -7.01
CA ALA A 81 12.04 2.62 -5.90
C ALA A 81 11.53 1.28 -5.32
N CYS A 82 10.20 1.06 -5.31
CA CYS A 82 9.61 -0.23 -4.95
C CYS A 82 9.91 -1.32 -5.99
N ALA A 83 10.24 -0.97 -7.23
CA ALA A 83 10.63 -1.91 -8.28
C ALA A 83 12.13 -2.25 -8.27
N GLU A 84 12.96 -1.48 -7.56
CA GLU A 84 14.40 -1.74 -7.49
C GLU A 84 14.74 -3.06 -6.76
N PRO A 85 15.82 -3.75 -7.16
CA PRO A 85 16.37 -4.85 -6.38
C PRO A 85 16.73 -4.42 -4.96
N ALA A 86 16.47 -5.28 -3.99
CA ALA A 86 16.79 -5.06 -2.58
C ALA A 86 17.47 -6.30 -1.98
N PRO A 87 18.15 -6.19 -0.83
CA PRO A 87 18.70 -7.36 -0.13
C PRO A 87 17.60 -8.42 0.09
N GLY A 88 17.80 -9.63 -0.43
CA GLY A 88 16.81 -10.72 -0.36
C GLY A 88 15.72 -10.68 -1.44
N ARG A 89 15.66 -9.64 -2.28
CA ARG A 89 14.72 -9.50 -3.40
C ARG A 89 15.45 -9.04 -4.66
N THR A 90 15.95 -9.99 -5.44
CA THR A 90 16.68 -9.73 -6.69
C THR A 90 15.76 -9.45 -7.89
N GLN A 91 14.48 -9.81 -7.78
CA GLN A 91 13.47 -9.60 -8.81
C GLN A 91 12.23 -8.92 -8.23
N THR A 92 11.60 -8.05 -9.02
CA THR A 92 10.34 -7.40 -8.68
C THR A 92 9.22 -7.92 -9.57
N TRP A 93 8.00 -7.92 -9.06
CA TRP A 93 6.79 -8.18 -9.84
C TRP A 93 6.26 -6.92 -10.54
N ILE A 94 6.85 -5.74 -10.27
CA ILE A 94 6.40 -4.46 -10.84
C ILE A 94 7.04 -4.30 -12.23
N ASN A 95 6.31 -4.74 -13.26
CA ASN A 95 6.69 -4.51 -14.65
C ASN A 95 6.22 -3.12 -15.15
N SER A 96 6.58 -2.78 -16.39
CA SER A 96 6.22 -1.49 -17.02
C SER A 96 4.71 -1.27 -17.16
N GLN A 97 3.92 -2.32 -17.37
CA GLN A 97 2.47 -2.25 -17.49
C GLN A 97 1.81 -1.95 -16.13
N ILE A 98 2.20 -2.70 -15.10
CA ILE A 98 1.76 -2.53 -13.71
C ILE A 98 2.09 -1.12 -13.23
N ARG A 99 3.34 -0.66 -13.43
CA ARG A 99 3.73 0.73 -13.15
C ARG A 99 2.79 1.73 -13.82
N SER A 100 2.52 1.56 -15.11
CA SER A 100 1.66 2.48 -15.87
C SER A 100 0.22 2.51 -15.35
N LEU A 101 -0.30 1.37 -14.88
CA LEU A 101 -1.62 1.25 -14.27
C LEU A 101 -1.73 2.05 -12.97
N TYR A 102 -0.79 1.90 -12.04
CA TYR A 102 -0.84 2.66 -10.78
C TYR A 102 -0.63 4.17 -10.99
N LEU A 103 0.19 4.58 -11.96
CA LEU A 103 0.31 5.99 -12.34
C LEU A 103 -0.98 6.55 -12.95
N ALA A 104 -1.73 5.72 -13.67
CA ALA A 104 -3.04 6.12 -14.16
C ALA A 104 -4.04 6.22 -13.00
N LEU A 105 -4.09 5.25 -12.09
CA LEU A 105 -4.92 5.30 -10.89
C LEU A 105 -4.63 6.53 -10.01
N TYR A 106 -3.38 6.94 -9.90
CA TYR A 106 -3.00 8.16 -9.20
C TYR A 106 -3.58 9.42 -9.81
N ARG A 107 -3.51 9.53 -11.15
CA ARG A 107 -4.12 10.66 -11.88
C ARG A 107 -5.64 10.68 -11.74
N GLU A 108 -6.24 9.51 -11.54
CA GLU A 108 -7.67 9.33 -11.28
C GLU A 108 -8.04 9.50 -9.79
N GLY A 109 -7.07 9.72 -8.90
CA GLY A 109 -7.29 9.94 -7.46
C GLY A 109 -7.48 8.66 -6.64
N PHE A 110 -7.17 7.50 -7.18
CA PHE A 110 -7.31 6.20 -6.51
C PHE A 110 -6.00 5.65 -5.95
N ALA A 111 -4.84 5.97 -6.52
CA ALA A 111 -3.57 5.53 -5.94
C ALA A 111 -2.94 6.66 -5.11
N HIS A 112 -2.26 6.30 -4.03
CA HIS A 112 -1.63 7.27 -3.14
C HIS A 112 -0.26 6.81 -2.64
N SER A 113 0.62 7.76 -2.32
CA SER A 113 1.93 7.53 -1.71
C SER A 113 2.07 8.19 -0.34
N VAL A 114 2.85 7.54 0.53
CA VAL A 114 3.45 8.16 1.72
C VAL A 114 4.95 8.07 1.61
N GLU A 115 5.64 9.19 1.74
CA GLU A 115 7.03 9.37 1.33
C GLU A 115 7.85 9.91 2.51
N ALA A 116 9.03 9.35 2.73
CA ALA A 116 10.02 9.86 3.68
C ALA A 116 11.18 10.51 2.94
N TRP A 117 11.38 11.80 3.21
CA TRP A 117 12.41 12.62 2.60
C TRP A 117 13.49 13.03 3.61
N GLU A 118 14.74 13.05 3.17
CA GLU A 118 15.86 13.65 3.89
C GLU A 118 16.52 14.71 2.99
N GLY A 119 16.15 15.97 3.22
CA GLY A 119 16.39 17.02 2.23
C GLY A 119 15.63 16.71 0.93
N ASP A 120 16.35 16.69 -0.19
CA ASP A 120 15.80 16.37 -1.51
C ASP A 120 15.88 14.87 -1.85
N HIS A 121 16.31 14.02 -0.92
CA HIS A 121 16.46 12.59 -1.15
C HIS A 121 15.23 11.83 -0.66
N LEU A 122 14.57 11.13 -1.58
CA LEU A 122 13.53 10.16 -1.25
C LEU A 122 14.18 8.89 -0.67
N VAL A 123 14.06 8.71 0.65
CA VAL A 123 14.79 7.69 1.42
C VAL A 123 13.91 6.53 1.92
N GLY A 124 12.60 6.62 1.73
CA GLY A 124 11.67 5.53 1.98
C GLY A 124 10.27 5.93 1.53
N GLY A 125 9.39 4.95 1.42
CA GLY A 125 8.02 5.21 1.04
C GLY A 125 7.23 3.94 0.81
N LEU A 126 5.94 4.13 0.65
CA LEU A 126 4.98 3.12 0.28
C LEU A 126 3.93 3.72 -0.64
N TYR A 127 3.25 2.88 -1.38
CA TYR A 127 2.08 3.28 -2.14
C TYR A 127 0.97 2.24 -2.03
N GLY A 128 -0.24 2.66 -2.35
CA GLY A 128 -1.40 1.79 -2.36
C GLY A 128 -2.55 2.35 -3.17
N VAL A 129 -3.62 1.57 -3.26
CA VAL A 129 -4.88 1.94 -3.91
C VAL A 129 -5.95 2.15 -2.86
N SER A 130 -6.72 3.21 -2.99
CA SER A 130 -7.89 3.54 -2.19
C SER A 130 -9.14 3.25 -2.99
N LEU A 131 -10.09 2.51 -2.41
CA LEU A 131 -11.41 2.27 -2.99
C LEU A 131 -12.44 2.19 -1.87
N GLY A 132 -13.35 3.17 -1.80
CA GLY A 132 -14.19 3.35 -0.61
C GLY A 132 -13.32 3.51 0.64
N ALA A 133 -13.68 2.80 1.70
CA ALA A 133 -12.94 2.69 2.95
C ALA A 133 -11.91 1.53 2.97
N ALA A 134 -11.60 0.93 1.82
CA ALA A 134 -10.52 -0.05 1.68
C ALA A 134 -9.24 0.60 1.12
N PHE A 135 -8.11 0.31 1.75
CA PHE A 135 -6.78 0.67 1.25
C PHE A 135 -5.95 -0.60 1.00
N PHE A 136 -5.51 -0.78 -0.24
CA PHE A 136 -4.68 -1.89 -0.68
C PHE A 136 -3.22 -1.42 -0.68
N GLY A 137 -2.44 -1.82 0.32
CA GLY A 137 -1.03 -1.47 0.41
C GLY A 137 -0.21 -2.30 -0.57
N GLU A 138 0.33 -1.70 -1.63
CA GLU A 138 0.93 -2.44 -2.74
C GLU A 138 2.38 -2.81 -2.50
N SER A 139 3.20 -1.82 -2.15
CA SER A 139 4.61 -2.05 -1.90
C SER A 139 5.22 -0.93 -1.09
N MET A 140 6.37 -1.21 -0.51
CA MET A 140 7.18 -0.24 0.22
C MET A 140 8.67 -0.48 -0.03
N PHE A 141 9.46 0.57 0.14
CA PHE A 141 10.91 0.52 0.06
C PHE A 141 11.53 1.36 1.18
N SER A 142 12.79 1.05 1.53
CA SER A 142 13.55 1.79 2.53
C SER A 142 15.02 1.86 2.11
N ARG A 143 15.56 3.07 1.99
CA ARG A 143 16.99 3.35 1.79
C ARG A 143 17.67 3.86 3.06
N ARG A 144 16.87 4.32 4.03
CA ARG A 144 17.33 4.70 5.38
C ARG A 144 16.66 3.85 6.44
N THR A 145 17.36 3.66 7.56
CA THR A 145 16.83 2.94 8.72
C THR A 145 15.51 3.56 9.18
N ASP A 146 14.53 2.70 9.40
CA ASP A 146 13.17 3.04 9.83
C ASP A 146 12.33 3.89 8.85
N ALA A 147 12.83 4.29 7.68
CA ALA A 147 12.07 5.15 6.77
C ALA A 147 10.73 4.51 6.34
N SER A 148 10.73 3.27 5.86
CA SER A 148 9.49 2.56 5.50
C SER A 148 8.55 2.33 6.69
N LYS A 149 9.11 2.11 7.88
CA LYS A 149 8.32 1.91 9.12
C LYS A 149 7.64 3.20 9.56
N VAL A 150 8.33 4.32 9.44
CA VAL A 150 7.77 5.65 9.70
C VAL A 150 6.65 5.93 8.69
N THR A 151 6.86 5.70 7.39
CA THR A 151 5.80 5.91 6.40
C THR A 151 4.59 4.98 6.63
N LEU A 152 4.80 3.74 7.07
CA LEU A 152 3.71 2.84 7.46
C LEU A 152 2.92 3.37 8.65
N ALA A 153 3.58 3.89 9.69
CA ALA A 153 2.89 4.48 10.84
C ALA A 153 2.07 5.73 10.45
N TYR A 154 2.60 6.55 9.53
CA TYR A 154 1.89 7.71 8.98
C TYR A 154 0.72 7.30 8.08
N LEU A 155 0.85 6.22 7.31
CA LEU A 155 -0.26 5.62 6.56
C LEU A 155 -1.36 5.19 7.53
N CYS A 156 -1.05 4.37 8.54
CA CYS A 156 -2.06 3.89 9.48
C CYS A 156 -2.78 5.03 10.21
N ASP A 157 -2.07 6.08 10.66
CA ASP A 157 -2.69 7.28 11.23
C ASP A 157 -3.67 7.95 10.26
N ARG A 158 -3.25 8.12 9.00
CA ARG A 158 -4.07 8.70 7.94
C ARG A 158 -5.31 7.86 7.64
N LEU A 159 -5.16 6.55 7.53
CA LEU A 159 -6.27 5.63 7.27
C LEU A 159 -7.30 5.66 8.40
N LYS A 160 -6.85 5.60 9.67
CA LYS A 160 -7.74 5.72 10.84
C LYS A 160 -8.54 7.02 10.83
N ARG A 161 -7.87 8.16 10.60
CA ARG A 161 -8.52 9.48 10.57
C ARG A 161 -9.38 9.68 9.33
N GLY A 162 -9.06 8.98 8.25
CA GLY A 162 -9.76 9.00 6.97
C GLY A 162 -11.03 8.18 6.94
N GLY A 163 -11.33 7.40 7.98
CA GLY A 163 -12.51 6.53 8.03
C GLY A 163 -12.31 5.19 7.32
N TYR A 164 -11.08 4.82 6.99
CA TYR A 164 -10.80 3.51 6.39
C TYR A 164 -11.06 2.40 7.39
N GLN A 165 -11.58 1.28 6.89
CA GLN A 165 -11.97 0.11 7.67
C GLN A 165 -11.06 -1.08 7.38
N LEU A 166 -10.48 -1.14 6.18
CA LEU A 166 -9.65 -2.24 5.72
C LEU A 166 -8.30 -1.72 5.21
N LEU A 167 -7.21 -2.22 5.78
CA LEU A 167 -5.87 -2.13 5.21
C LEU A 167 -5.43 -3.53 4.78
N ASP A 168 -5.50 -3.77 3.49
CA ASP A 168 -5.08 -5.02 2.84
C ASP A 168 -3.58 -4.99 2.57
N THR A 169 -2.89 -6.06 2.96
CA THR A 169 -1.44 -6.23 2.75
C THR A 169 -1.10 -7.41 1.86
N GLN A 170 -2.11 -7.98 1.19
CA GLN A 170 -2.13 -9.16 0.31
C GLN A 170 -1.64 -10.44 0.99
N PHE A 171 -0.39 -10.45 1.45
CA PHE A 171 0.25 -11.55 2.13
C PHE A 171 0.75 -11.11 3.51
N LEU A 172 0.74 -12.03 4.46
CA LEU A 172 1.45 -11.84 5.71
C LEU A 172 2.96 -11.97 5.46
N THR A 173 3.74 -11.02 5.99
CA THR A 173 5.21 -11.10 5.99
C THR A 173 5.73 -10.93 7.41
N GLU A 174 6.90 -11.48 7.73
CA GLU A 174 7.53 -11.28 9.05
C GLU A 174 7.66 -9.80 9.42
N HIS A 175 7.96 -8.96 8.42
CA HIS A 175 8.05 -7.52 8.59
C HIS A 175 6.72 -6.92 9.07
N LEU A 176 5.62 -7.22 8.37
CA LEU A 176 4.28 -6.69 8.69
C LEU A 176 3.68 -7.32 9.94
N ALA A 177 3.98 -8.60 10.22
CA ALA A 177 3.57 -9.27 11.45
C ALA A 177 4.09 -8.53 12.70
N SER A 178 5.28 -7.95 12.64
CA SER A 178 5.82 -7.13 13.74
C SER A 178 5.02 -5.86 14.04
N PHE A 179 4.15 -5.43 13.11
CA PHE A 179 3.22 -4.32 13.25
C PHE A 179 1.79 -4.76 13.59
N GLY A 180 1.56 -6.06 13.81
CA GLY A 180 0.23 -6.60 14.10
C GLY A 180 -0.56 -7.04 12.86
N ALA A 181 0.10 -7.20 11.70
CA ALA A 181 -0.57 -7.83 10.56
C ALA A 181 -0.91 -9.29 10.88
N ILE A 182 -2.05 -9.74 10.36
CA ILE A 182 -2.57 -11.10 10.51
C ILE A 182 -2.98 -11.65 9.15
N GLU A 183 -3.13 -12.96 9.06
CA GLU A 183 -3.79 -13.64 7.95
C GLU A 183 -5.20 -14.04 8.37
N ILE A 184 -6.15 -13.88 7.45
CA ILE A 184 -7.55 -14.32 7.63
C ILE A 184 -8.00 -15.13 6.41
N PRO A 185 -8.96 -16.06 6.59
CA PRO A 185 -9.54 -16.79 5.46
C PRO A 185 -10.14 -15.82 4.44
N ARG A 186 -10.04 -16.18 3.15
CA ARG A 186 -10.58 -15.37 2.04
C ARG A 186 -12.04 -14.98 2.24
N ASP A 187 -12.86 -15.90 2.74
CA ASP A 187 -14.30 -15.65 2.92
C ASP A 187 -14.56 -14.57 3.99
N ASP A 188 -13.78 -14.55 5.08
CA ASP A 188 -13.84 -13.49 6.09
C ASP A 188 -13.34 -12.16 5.53
N TYR A 189 -12.26 -12.19 4.73
CA TYR A 189 -11.75 -10.99 4.05
C TYR A 189 -12.77 -10.39 3.08
N GLN A 190 -13.48 -11.22 2.30
CA GLN A 190 -14.48 -10.75 1.35
C GLN A 190 -15.63 -9.99 2.03
N LEU A 191 -16.05 -10.43 3.23
CA LEU A 191 -17.04 -9.70 4.03
C LEU A 191 -16.53 -8.31 4.43
N LEU A 192 -15.29 -8.23 4.94
CA LEU A 192 -14.67 -6.95 5.30
C LEU A 192 -14.48 -6.04 4.08
N LEU A 193 -14.12 -6.62 2.94
CA LEU A 193 -13.91 -5.89 1.70
C LEU A 193 -15.22 -5.30 1.15
N GLU A 194 -16.30 -6.09 1.14
CA GLU A 194 -17.62 -5.65 0.67
C GLU A 194 -18.10 -4.44 1.48
N ASP A 195 -18.03 -4.53 2.81
CA ASP A 195 -18.40 -3.44 3.72
C ASP A 195 -17.52 -2.20 3.50
N ALA A 196 -16.20 -2.38 3.38
CA ALA A 196 -15.26 -1.29 3.22
C ALA A 196 -15.43 -0.57 1.88
N VAL A 197 -15.61 -1.30 0.77
CA VAL A 197 -15.80 -0.71 -0.57
C VAL A 197 -17.10 0.08 -0.67
N ALA A 198 -18.14 -0.31 0.08
CA ALA A 198 -19.42 0.40 0.14
C ALA A 198 -19.41 1.67 1.00
N ALA A 199 -18.40 1.85 1.86
CA ALA A 199 -18.28 2.97 2.78
C ALA A 199 -17.45 4.13 2.19
N ASP A 200 -17.75 5.35 2.63
CA ASP A 200 -16.98 6.55 2.28
C ASP A 200 -15.75 6.70 3.19
N ALA A 201 -14.62 7.05 2.59
CA ALA A 201 -13.40 7.44 3.28
C ALA A 201 -12.65 8.51 2.49
N THR A 202 -11.65 9.12 3.13
CA THR A 202 -10.77 10.10 2.47
C THR A 202 -9.31 9.85 2.82
N PHE A 203 -8.45 9.77 1.81
CA PHE A 203 -7.01 9.70 2.02
C PHE A 203 -6.41 11.02 2.53
N HIS A 204 -7.13 12.15 2.42
CA HIS A 204 -6.66 13.46 2.87
C HIS A 204 -7.48 13.99 4.07
N PRO A 205 -7.56 13.28 5.20
CA PRO A 205 -8.29 13.77 6.36
C PRO A 205 -7.58 14.96 6.99
N SER A 206 -8.36 15.88 7.54
CA SER A 206 -7.84 16.97 8.37
C SER A 206 -7.15 16.43 9.62
N GLY A 207 -6.00 16.99 9.99
CA GLY A 207 -5.30 16.65 11.24
C GLY A 207 -4.49 15.35 11.20
N ALA A 208 -4.28 14.76 10.01
CA ALA A 208 -3.27 13.72 9.80
C ALA A 208 -1.94 14.31 9.31
N GLY A 209 -0.89 13.49 9.29
CA GLY A 209 0.39 13.84 8.65
C GLY A 209 1.39 14.56 9.55
N THR A 210 1.21 14.51 10.87
CA THR A 210 2.20 15.05 11.82
C THR A 210 2.70 13.95 12.76
N ALA A 211 3.90 14.13 13.32
CA ALA A 211 4.40 13.19 14.32
C ALA A 211 3.48 13.12 15.55
N GLU A 212 2.85 14.23 15.92
CA GLU A 212 1.90 14.30 17.03
C GLU A 212 0.63 13.50 16.73
N SER A 213 0.05 13.65 15.54
CA SER A 213 -1.16 12.90 15.14
C SER A 213 -0.92 11.40 15.19
N VAL A 214 0.21 10.94 14.67
CA VAL A 214 0.62 9.53 14.69
C VAL A 214 0.80 9.03 16.13
N LEU A 215 1.51 9.77 16.97
CA LEU A 215 1.75 9.37 18.36
C LEU A 215 0.45 9.33 19.18
N GLN A 216 -0.50 10.21 18.89
CA GLN A 216 -1.83 10.25 19.51
C GLN A 216 -2.67 9.03 19.10
N SER A 217 -2.69 8.69 17.81
CA SER A 217 -3.50 7.58 17.26
C SER A 217 -3.13 6.21 17.82
N PHE A 218 -1.91 6.07 18.35
CA PHE A 218 -1.40 4.83 18.92
C PHE A 218 -0.98 4.97 20.39
N SER A 219 -1.42 6.01 21.11
CA SER A 219 -0.99 6.23 22.50
C SER A 219 -1.49 5.17 23.50
N GLN A 220 -2.51 4.38 23.14
CA GLN A 220 -3.20 3.44 24.04
C GLN A 220 -2.93 1.95 23.78
N THR A 221 -2.26 1.58 22.69
CA THR A 221 -1.80 0.20 22.45
C THR A 221 -0.57 -0.08 23.32
N SER A 222 -0.81 -0.58 24.54
CA SER A 222 0.22 -1.07 25.48
C SER A 222 0.33 -2.58 25.42
#